data_AF-X0VG18-F1
#
_entry.id   AF-X0VG18-F1
#
_cell.length_a   1.000
_cell.length_b   1.000
_cell.length_c   1.000
_cell.angle_alpha   90.00
_cell.angle_beta   90.00
_cell.angle_gamma   90.00
#
_symmetry.space_group_name_H-M   'P 1'
#
loop_
_entity.id
_entity.type
_entity.pdbx_description
1 polymer ?
#
loop_
_entity_poly.entity_id
_entity_poly.type
_entity_poly.pdbx_seq_one_letter_code
_entity_poly.pdbx_strand_id
1 'polypeptide(L)'
;EAVKLVHTLTFDFALVDHRLGGKETGADFWSYCKENKFIVAKNNGSSDRMKIIVYSSGIESTPAGMTYLEKPIDMKVLKREIERIVGK
;
A
#
# COMPACT_ATOMS: atom_id res chain seq x y z
N GLU A 1 -6.32 -8.13 11.84
CA GLU A 1 -7.56 -8.18 11.02
C GLU A 1 -7.32 -7.86 9.54
N ALA A 2 -6.55 -6.83 9.19
CA ALA A 2 -6.21 -6.49 7.80
C ALA A 2 -5.67 -7.68 6.97
N VAL A 3 -4.83 -8.53 7.57
CA VAL A 3 -4.35 -9.77 6.92
C VAL A 3 -5.50 -10.72 6.54
N LYS A 4 -6.53 -10.87 7.39
CA LYS A 4 -7.69 -11.71 7.03
C LYS A 4 -8.45 -11.11 5.85
N LEU A 5 -8.61 -9.78 5.82
CA LEU A 5 -9.34 -9.08 4.77
C LEU A 5 -8.70 -9.28 3.38
N VAL A 6 -7.37 -9.16 3.26
CA VAL A 6 -6.67 -9.33 1.97
C VAL A 6 -6.69 -10.77 1.43
N HIS A 7 -7.00 -11.74 2.29
CA HIS A 7 -7.24 -13.13 1.88
C HIS A 7 -8.69 -13.39 1.41
N THR A 8 -9.64 -12.59 1.89
CA THR A 8 -11.08 -12.80 1.63
C THR A 8 -11.67 -11.89 0.56
N LEU A 9 -11.03 -10.75 0.29
CA LEU A 9 -11.54 -9.70 -0.59
C LEU A 9 -10.45 -9.26 -1.56
N THR A 10 -10.90 -8.79 -2.73
CA THR A 10 -10.03 -8.14 -3.72
C THR A 10 -10.12 -6.63 -3.54
N PHE A 11 -8.95 -5.98 -3.48
CA PHE A 11 -8.85 -4.53 -3.38
C PHE A 11 -7.96 -3.99 -4.49
N ASP A 12 -8.31 -2.83 -5.04
CA ASP A 12 -7.45 -2.10 -5.98
C ASP A 12 -6.28 -1.45 -5.24
N PHE A 13 -6.52 -0.98 -4.00
CA PHE A 13 -5.49 -0.45 -3.13
C PHE A 13 -5.80 -0.63 -1.64
N ALA A 14 -4.77 -0.52 -0.81
CA ALA A 14 -4.85 -0.37 0.64
C ALA A 14 -4.07 0.86 1.09
N LEU A 15 -4.66 1.67 1.98
CA LEU A 15 -4.01 2.77 2.66
C LEU A 15 -3.66 2.33 4.09
N VAL A 16 -2.37 2.35 4.44
CA VAL A 16 -1.84 1.66 5.63
C VAL A 16 -0.99 2.63 6.44
N ASP A 17 -1.30 2.79 7.73
CA ASP A 17 -0.44 3.56 8.63
C ASP A 17 0.89 2.83 8.80
N HIS A 18 2.02 3.54 8.76
CA HIS A 18 3.29 2.89 9.07
C HIS A 18 3.35 2.39 10.51
N ARG A 19 2.65 3.03 11.45
CA ARG A 19 2.57 2.59 12.85
C ARG A 19 1.24 1.88 13.06
N LEU A 20 1.21 0.57 12.88
CA LEU A 20 -0.02 -0.26 12.95
C LEU A 20 -0.47 -0.60 14.38
N GLY A 21 0.23 -0.07 15.39
CA GLY A 21 0.01 -0.42 16.79
C GLY A 21 0.74 -1.72 17.13
N GLY A 22 1.75 -1.65 18.00
CA GLY A 22 2.62 -2.79 18.32
C GLY A 22 4.00 -2.67 17.67
N LYS A 23 4.67 -3.81 17.46
CA LYS A 23 6.01 -3.87 16.84
C LYS A 23 5.97 -3.92 15.31
N GLU A 24 4.80 -4.15 14.73
CA GLU A 24 4.59 -4.31 13.29
C GLU A 24 4.39 -2.95 12.62
N THR A 25 4.91 -2.82 11.40
CA THR A 25 4.88 -1.61 10.60
C THR A 25 4.11 -1.79 9.30
N GLY A 26 3.72 -0.67 8.67
CA GLY A 26 3.18 -0.70 7.32
C GLY A 26 4.13 -1.33 6.29
N ALA A 27 5.44 -1.32 6.56
CA ALA A 27 6.44 -2.00 5.73
C ALA A 27 6.38 -3.53 5.91
N ASP A 28 6.16 -4.02 7.13
CA ASP A 28 5.97 -5.46 7.38
C ASP A 28 4.71 -5.97 6.68
N PHE A 29 3.62 -5.20 6.72
CA PHE A 29 2.40 -5.53 5.99
C PHE A 29 2.63 -5.55 4.48
N TRP A 30 3.38 -4.59 3.94
CA TRP A 30 3.77 -4.58 2.53
C TRP A 30 4.59 -5.82 2.15
N SER A 31 5.59 -6.17 2.97
CA SER A 31 6.42 -7.36 2.76
C SER A 31 5.57 -8.63 2.77
N TYR A 32 4.68 -8.77 3.74
CA TYR A 32 3.73 -9.88 3.80
C TYR A 32 2.87 -9.95 2.52
N CYS A 33 2.33 -8.82 2.08
CA CYS A 33 1.51 -8.78 0.88
C CYS A 33 2.30 -9.12 -0.38
N LYS A 34 3.57 -8.71 -0.47
CA LYS A 34 4.47 -9.05 -1.57
C LYS A 34 4.83 -10.54 -1.58
N GLU A 35 5.21 -11.10 -0.44
CA GLU A 35 5.58 -12.52 -0.30
C GLU A 35 4.42 -13.45 -0.66
N ASN A 36 3.20 -13.07 -0.29
CA ASN A 36 1.99 -13.82 -0.60
C ASN A 36 1.39 -13.48 -1.98
N LYS A 37 2.11 -12.72 -2.82
CA LYS A 37 1.70 -12.35 -4.19
C LYS A 37 0.34 -11.63 -4.24
N PHE A 38 0.05 -10.84 -3.20
CA PHE A 38 -1.02 -9.84 -3.18
C PHE A 38 -0.60 -8.53 -3.86
N ILE A 39 0.69 -8.35 -4.16
CA ILE A 39 1.26 -7.21 -4.89
C ILE A 39 2.09 -7.76 -6.06
N VAL A 40 1.83 -7.29 -7.29
CA VAL A 40 2.64 -7.65 -8.47
C VAL A 40 3.30 -6.42 -9.09
N ALA A 41 4.61 -6.48 -9.31
CA ALA A 41 5.34 -5.51 -10.12
C ALA A 41 5.04 -5.79 -11.61
N LYS A 42 4.36 -4.85 -12.27
CA LYS A 42 3.87 -4.92 -13.66
C LYS A 42 4.89 -5.57 -14.62
N ASN A 43 4.45 -6.58 -15.35
CA ASN A 43 4.87 -6.86 -16.72
C ASN A 43 3.66 -7.44 -17.48
N ASN A 44 3.10 -6.64 -18.39
CA ASN A 44 2.10 -6.94 -19.42
C ASN A 44 0.96 -7.94 -19.13
N GLY A 45 -0.25 -7.38 -18.99
CA GLY A 45 -1.49 -8.05 -19.42
C GLY A 45 -2.25 -8.79 -18.33
N SER A 46 -3.08 -8.05 -17.58
CA SER A 46 -4.18 -8.54 -16.74
C SER A 46 -3.82 -9.42 -15.53
N SER A 47 -3.63 -8.80 -14.36
CA SER A 47 -3.73 -9.43 -13.04
C SER A 47 -3.54 -8.35 -11.96
N ASP A 48 -4.55 -7.48 -11.77
CA ASP A 48 -4.51 -6.50 -10.69
C ASP A 48 -4.64 -7.21 -9.34
N ARG A 49 -3.55 -7.19 -8.56
CA ARG A 49 -3.58 -7.50 -7.13
C ARG A 49 -2.96 -6.29 -6.43
N MET A 50 -3.86 -5.51 -5.83
CA MET A 50 -3.72 -4.44 -4.83
C MET A 50 -2.41 -3.63 -4.78
N LYS A 51 -2.51 -2.31 -4.89
CA LYS A 51 -1.43 -1.36 -4.55
C LYS A 51 -1.48 -0.99 -3.06
N ILE A 52 -0.34 -0.87 -2.40
CA ILE A 52 -0.30 -0.43 -1.00
C ILE A 52 0.33 0.96 -0.92
N ILE A 53 -0.40 1.88 -0.31
CA ILE A 53 0.02 3.23 0.03
C ILE A 53 0.28 3.24 1.54
N VAL A 54 1.52 3.47 1.95
CA VAL A 54 1.87 3.60 3.37
C VAL A 54 1.98 5.07 3.73
N TYR A 55 1.50 5.47 4.90
CA TYR A 55 1.61 6.86 5.36
C TYR A 55 2.18 6.95 6.78
N SER A 56 3.05 7.93 7.02
CA SER A 56 3.69 8.15 8.33
C SER A 56 4.20 9.58 8.45
N SER A 57 4.75 9.93 9.61
CA SER A 57 5.52 11.16 9.82
C SER A 57 7.00 10.79 9.95
N GLY A 58 7.89 11.49 9.23
CA GLY A 58 9.34 11.39 9.44
C GLY A 58 9.96 10.04 9.07
N ILE A 59 9.60 9.47 7.91
CA ILE A 59 10.32 8.31 7.35
C ILE A 59 11.52 8.82 6.55
N GLU A 60 12.71 8.34 6.89
CA GLU A 60 13.97 8.71 6.23
C GLU A 60 14.21 7.95 4.93
N SER A 61 13.55 6.79 4.72
CA SER A 61 13.67 6.02 3.48
C SER A 61 12.45 5.16 3.20
N THR A 62 12.00 5.15 1.93
CA THR A 62 10.88 4.34 1.44
C THR A 62 11.44 3.12 0.70
N PRO A 63 11.08 1.87 1.06
CA PRO A 63 11.45 0.69 0.29
C PRO A 63 11.04 0.79 -1.18
N ALA A 64 11.89 0.27 -2.07
CA ALA A 64 11.63 0.32 -3.51
C ALA A 64 10.31 -0.37 -3.88
N GLY A 65 9.45 0.34 -4.62
CA GLY A 65 8.14 -0.15 -5.05
C GLY A 65 6.99 0.12 -4.07
N MET A 66 7.25 0.84 -2.97
CA MET A 66 6.23 1.32 -2.05
C MET A 66 5.87 2.77 -2.37
N THR A 67 4.57 3.11 -2.31
CA THR A 67 4.13 4.51 -2.34
C THR A 67 4.02 5.00 -0.90
N TYR A 68 4.71 6.11 -0.60
CA TYR A 68 4.71 6.72 0.72
C TYR A 68 4.06 8.10 0.69
N LEU A 69 3.22 8.40 1.70
CA LEU A 69 2.64 9.72 1.93
C LEU A 69 3.02 10.23 3.32
N GLU A 70 3.47 11.49 3.39
CA GLU A 70 3.78 12.12 4.67
C GLU A 70 2.51 12.59 5.38
N LYS A 71 2.48 12.46 6.71
CA LYS A 71 1.48 13.05 7.59
C LYS A 71 1.81 14.53 7.85
N PRO A 72 0.80 15.43 7.87
CA PRO A 72 -0.61 15.16 7.60
C PRO A 72 -0.86 14.85 6.11
N ILE A 73 -1.78 13.91 5.84
CA ILE A 73 -2.05 13.48 4.47
C ILE A 73 -2.64 14.65 3.67
N ASP A 74 -1.95 15.06 2.61
CA ASP A 74 -2.53 15.96 1.61
C ASP A 74 -3.56 15.19 0.78
N MET A 75 -4.83 15.58 0.91
CA MET A 75 -5.95 14.95 0.21
C MET A 75 -5.87 15.08 -1.31
N LYS A 76 -5.24 16.13 -1.85
CA LYS A 76 -5.02 16.28 -3.29
C LYS A 76 -3.98 15.27 -3.79
N VAL A 77 -2.92 15.04 -3.02
CA VAL A 77 -1.89 14.05 -3.33
C VAL A 77 -2.47 12.64 -3.23
N LEU A 78 -3.19 12.34 -2.15
CA LEU A 78 -3.87 11.05 -1.98
C LEU A 78 -4.84 10.77 -3.14
N LYS A 79 -5.66 11.76 -3.52
CA LYS A 79 -6.60 11.63 -4.63
C LYS A 79 -5.88 11.30 -5.95
N ARG A 80 -4.80 12.03 -6.26
CA ARG A 80 -3.99 11.79 -7.46
C ARG A 80 -3.37 10.40 -7.48
N GLU A 81 -2.87 9.91 -6.34
CA GLU A 81 -2.31 8.56 -6.25
C GLU A 81 -3.38 7.48 -6.44
N ILE A 82 -4.58 7.68 -5.86
CA ILE A 82 -5.70 6.76 -6.08
C ILE A 82 -6.10 6.76 -7.55
N GLU A 83 -6.30 7.92 -8.17
CA GLU A 83 -6.64 8.08 -9.60
C GLU A 83 -5.63 7.37 -10.51
N ARG A 84 -4.33 7.53 -10.23
CA ARG A 84 -3.23 6.83 -10.93
C ARG A 84 -3.30 5.31 -10.79
N ILE A 85 -3.74 4.80 -9.64
CA ILE A 85 -3.86 3.36 -9.39
C ILE A 85 -5.08 2.78 -10.11
N VAL A 86 -6.23 3.43 -9.98
CA VAL A 86 -7.50 2.94 -10.54
C VAL A 86 -7.69 3.29 -12.02
N GLY A 87 -6.76 4.06 -12.62
CA GLY A 87 -6.76 4.40 -14.04
C GLY A 87 -7.84 5.41 -14.44
N LYS A 88 -8.15 6.38 -13.58
CA LYS A 88 -9.16 7.44 -13.82
C LYS A 88 -8.52 8.82 -13.98
#